data_AF-A0A0F9EWU8-F1
#
_entry.id   AF-A0A0F9EWU8-F1
#
_cell.length_a   1.000
_cell.length_b   1.000
_cell.length_c   1.000
_cell.angle_alpha   90.00
_cell.angle_beta   90.00
_cell.angle_gamma   90.00
#
_symmetry.space_group_name_H-M   'P 1'
#
loop_
_entity.id
_entity.type
_entity.pdbx_description
1 polymer ?
#
loop_
_entity_poly.entity_id
_entity_poly.type
_entity_poly.pdbx_seq_one_letter_code
_entity_poly.pdbx_strand_id
1 'polypeptide(L)'
;MHLLGNSYIVIAELQVHWLSSAAKIPRPKVGAKAAAYPVWLMDGLGTRAHVFMRCPACDAPMGVGPSSAVEQAGWNRNPPDISLIVGCTHCPGTFMIEEETAYCLSLTPSQAPRQDITRYAVAEPQ
;
A
#
# COMPACT_ATOMS: atom_id res chain seq x y z
N MET A 1 -16.07 -13.51 1.34
CA MET A 1 -14.64 -13.68 0.97
C MET A 1 -14.52 -13.35 -0.50
N HIS A 2 -13.87 -12.24 -0.84
CA HIS A 2 -13.66 -11.81 -2.22
C HIS A 2 -12.22 -12.14 -2.62
N LEU A 3 -12.03 -12.72 -3.80
CA LEU A 3 -10.72 -13.03 -4.36
C LEU A 3 -10.33 -11.90 -5.30
N LEU A 4 -9.15 -11.31 -5.09
CA LEU A 4 -8.55 -10.36 -6.03
C LEU A 4 -7.55 -11.12 -6.90
N GLY A 5 -8.02 -11.58 -8.05
CA GLY A 5 -7.27 -12.49 -8.92
C GLY A 5 -7.01 -13.86 -8.27
N ASN A 6 -5.91 -14.52 -8.67
CA ASN A 6 -5.55 -15.86 -8.19
C ASN A 6 -4.62 -15.86 -6.95
N SER A 7 -4.19 -14.68 -6.49
CA SER A 7 -3.06 -14.56 -5.54
C SER A 7 -3.42 -13.94 -4.19
N TYR A 8 -4.56 -13.24 -4.09
CA TYR A 8 -4.94 -12.52 -2.87
C TYR A 8 -6.39 -12.80 -2.47
N ILE A 9 -6.58 -13.02 -1.17
CA ILE A 9 -7.90 -13.05 -0.52
C ILE A 9 -8.10 -11.74 0.23
N VAL A 10 -9.24 -11.10 0.03
CA VAL A 10 -9.72 -10.00 0.87
C VAL A 10 -10.24 -10.59 2.20
N ILE A 11 -9.55 -10.26 3.29
CA ILE A 11 -9.89 -10.74 4.64
C ILE A 11 -10.66 -9.69 5.46
N ALA A 12 -10.54 -8.42 5.11
CA ALA A 12 -11.30 -7.33 5.72
C ALA A 12 -11.34 -6.11 4.79
N GLU A 13 -12.33 -5.25 4.99
CA GLU A 13 -12.48 -3.96 4.33
C GLU A 13 -12.46 -2.86 5.39
N LEU A 14 -11.69 -1.82 5.11
CA LEU A 14 -11.54 -0.65 5.97
C LEU A 14 -12.03 0.58 5.20
N GLN A 15 -12.68 1.50 5.90
CA GLN A 15 -13.01 2.80 5.33
C GLN A 15 -11.74 3.63 5.18
N VAL A 16 -11.62 4.35 4.05
CA VAL A 16 -10.51 5.27 3.78
C VAL A 16 -10.97 6.69 4.06
N HIS A 17 -10.16 7.43 4.81
CA HIS A 17 -10.38 8.82 5.12
C HIS A 17 -9.14 9.63 4.77
N TRP A 18 -9.14 10.22 3.57
CA TRP A 18 -8.07 11.11 3.14
C TRP A 18 -7.97 12.33 4.05
N LEU A 19 -6.78 12.56 4.59
CA LEU A 19 -6.51 13.70 5.46
C LEU A 19 -5.61 14.70 4.74
N SER A 20 -5.77 15.97 5.10
CA SER A 20 -4.88 17.05 4.65
C SER A 20 -3.54 17.10 5.41
N SER A 21 -3.37 16.32 6.47
CA SER A 21 -2.14 16.33 7.27
C SER A 21 -1.96 15.04 8.07
N ALA A 22 -0.71 14.56 8.15
CA ALA A 22 -0.32 13.42 9.00
C ALA A 22 -0.53 13.70 10.49
N ALA A 23 -0.55 14.96 10.92
CA ALA A 23 -0.84 15.33 12.32
C ALA A 23 -2.29 15.04 12.72
N LYS A 24 -3.19 14.87 11.74
CA LYS A 24 -4.60 14.55 11.98
C LYS A 24 -4.88 13.05 12.01
N ILE A 25 -3.87 12.20 11.76
CA ILE A 25 -4.05 10.74 11.82
C ILE A 25 -4.41 10.37 13.27
N PRO A 26 -5.58 9.76 13.50
CA PRO A 26 -5.99 9.40 14.84
C PRO A 26 -5.09 8.28 15.37
N ARG A 27 -4.76 8.35 16.66
CA ARG A 27 -4.08 7.24 17.33
C ARG A 27 -5.05 6.07 17.50
N PRO A 28 -4.58 4.82 17.37
CA PRO A 28 -5.39 3.65 17.65
C PRO A 28 -5.98 3.71 19.06
N LYS A 29 -7.28 3.42 19.18
CA LYS A 29 -7.99 3.29 20.46
C LYS A 29 -8.66 1.93 20.50
N VAL A 30 -8.59 1.27 21.65
CA VAL A 30 -9.26 -0.03 21.86
C VAL A 30 -10.76 0.14 21.64
N GLY A 31 -11.37 -0.72 20.83
CA GLY A 31 -12.79 -0.71 20.51
C GLY A 31 -13.22 0.29 19.42
N ALA A 32 -12.30 1.09 18.86
CA ALA A 32 -12.61 1.93 17.71
C ALA A 32 -12.74 1.08 16.44
N LYS A 33 -13.62 1.50 15.52
CA LYS A 33 -13.71 0.89 14.19
C LYS A 33 -12.42 1.15 13.42
N ALA A 34 -11.83 0.10 12.86
CA ALA A 34 -10.62 0.22 12.05
C ALA A 34 -10.91 0.98 10.75
N ALA A 35 -9.99 1.86 10.37
CA ALA A 35 -10.02 2.67 9.16
C ALA A 35 -8.59 3.00 8.71
N ALA A 36 -8.43 3.36 7.44
CA ALA A 36 -7.18 3.82 6.87
C ALA A 36 -7.21 5.35 6.72
N TYR A 37 -6.10 6.00 7.06
CA TYR A 37 -5.98 7.47 7.05
C TYR A 37 -4.77 7.91 6.20
N PRO A 38 -4.84 7.75 4.87
CA PRO A 38 -3.77 8.17 3.99
C PRO A 38 -3.71 9.69 3.87
N VAL A 39 -2.49 10.18 3.61
CA VAL A 39 -2.17 11.59 3.49
C VAL A 39 -1.22 11.77 2.32
N TRP A 40 -1.65 12.51 1.31
CA TRP A 40 -0.77 12.95 0.23
C TRP A 40 0.00 14.20 0.69
N LEU A 41 1.34 14.09 0.69
CA LEU A 41 2.23 15.10 1.24
C LEU A 41 3.42 15.31 0.30
N MET A 42 3.91 16.54 0.26
CA MET A 42 5.21 16.86 -0.32
C MET A 42 6.31 16.71 0.73
N ASP A 43 7.53 16.34 0.31
CA ASP A 43 8.71 16.37 1.17
C ASP A 43 9.03 17.80 1.65
N GLY A 44 9.93 17.93 2.63
CA GLY A 44 10.24 19.22 3.25
C GLY A 44 10.85 20.26 2.31
N LEU A 45 11.27 19.85 1.10
CA LEU A 45 11.78 20.72 0.04
C LEU A 45 10.72 21.06 -1.01
N GLY A 46 9.50 20.53 -0.89
CA GLY A 46 8.43 20.70 -1.87
C GLY A 46 8.73 20.05 -3.23
N THR A 47 9.63 19.06 -3.26
CA THR A 47 10.15 18.48 -4.51
C THR A 47 9.51 17.13 -4.84
N ARG A 48 9.14 16.33 -3.83
CA ARG A 48 8.59 14.98 -4.04
C ARG A 48 7.32 14.75 -3.25
N ALA A 49 6.25 14.44 -3.96
CA ALA A 49 5.01 13.91 -3.43
C ALA A 49 5.13 12.45 -3.01
N HIS A 50 4.53 12.11 -1.87
CA HIS A 50 4.40 10.77 -1.32
C HIS A 50 3.01 10.60 -0.69
N VAL A 51 2.56 9.35 -0.55
CA VAL A 51 1.42 9.02 0.32
C VAL A 51 1.96 8.42 1.61
N PHE A 52 1.58 9.01 2.74
CA PHE A 52 1.91 8.53 4.07
C PHE A 52 0.65 8.01 4.77
N MET A 53 0.79 6.94 5.54
CA MET A 53 -0.26 6.44 6.44
C MET A 53 0.35 5.67 7.61
N ARG A 54 -0.50 5.23 8.54
CA ARG A 54 -0.11 4.22 9.54
C ARG A 54 -0.78 2.90 9.25
N CYS A 55 -0.07 1.81 9.52
CA CYS A 55 -0.60 0.47 9.39
C CYS A 55 -1.84 0.31 10.29
N PRO A 56 -3.02 -0.04 9.75
CA PRO A 56 -4.22 -0.24 10.55
C PRO A 56 -4.10 -1.38 11.57
N ALA A 57 -3.15 -2.31 11.37
CA ALA A 57 -2.95 -3.47 12.23
C ALA A 57 -1.92 -3.24 13.35
N CYS A 58 -0.81 -2.54 13.08
CA CYS A 58 0.30 -2.40 14.03
C CYS A 58 0.74 -0.95 14.29
N ASP A 59 0.05 0.04 13.69
CA ASP A 59 0.34 1.48 13.81
C ASP A 59 1.73 1.92 13.30
N ALA A 60 2.50 1.02 12.69
CA ALA A 60 3.79 1.36 12.11
C ALA A 60 3.63 2.36 10.95
N PRO A 61 4.55 3.32 10.79
CA PRO A 61 4.52 4.25 9.67
C PRO A 61 4.70 3.50 8.35
N MET A 62 3.92 3.90 7.35
CA MET A 62 3.95 3.37 6.00
C MET A 62 4.01 4.53 5.01
N GLY A 63 4.83 4.38 3.99
CA GLY A 63 4.99 5.35 2.92
C GLY A 63 4.98 4.66 1.57
N VAL A 64 4.26 5.24 0.62
CA VAL A 64 4.33 4.86 -0.78
C VAL A 64 4.81 6.07 -1.58
N GLY A 65 5.73 5.83 -2.49
CA GLY A 65 6.22 6.81 -3.43
C GLY A 65 6.00 6.31 -4.85
N PRO A 66 6.04 7.23 -5.82
CA PRO A 66 5.98 6.88 -7.23
C PRO A 66 7.18 6.03 -7.65
N SER A 67 6.96 5.15 -8.62
CA SER A 67 7.93 4.21 -9.17
C SER A 67 8.81 4.81 -10.27
N SER A 68 8.44 5.98 -10.81
CA SER A 68 9.16 6.65 -11.89
C SER A 68 9.13 8.17 -11.77
N ALA A 69 10.05 8.85 -12.47
CA ALA A 69 10.08 10.31 -12.53
C ALA A 69 8.83 10.91 -13.20
N VAL A 70 8.25 10.21 -14.19
CA VAL A 70 7.00 10.63 -14.86
C VAL A 70 5.84 10.59 -13.88
N GLU A 71 5.73 9.50 -13.12
CA GLU A 71 4.72 9.33 -12.09
C GLU A 71 4.89 10.39 -10.97
N GLN A 72 6.13 10.64 -10.54
CA GLN A 72 6.43 11.71 -9.59
C GLN A 72 5.98 13.09 -10.08
N ALA A 73 6.20 13.43 -11.36
CA ALA A 73 5.73 14.69 -11.93
C ALA A 73 4.20 14.78 -12.00
N GLY A 74 3.51 13.65 -12.14
CA GLY A 74 2.06 13.56 -11.96
C GLY A 74 1.65 13.84 -10.53
N TRP A 75 2.23 13.09 -9.59
CA TRP A 75 1.93 13.18 -8.16
C TRP A 75 2.30 14.51 -7.53
N ASN A 76 3.25 15.25 -8.10
CA ASN A 76 3.60 16.61 -7.63
C ASN A 76 2.55 17.65 -8.00
N ARG A 77 1.76 17.41 -9.06
CA ARG A 77 0.74 18.35 -9.55
C ARG A 77 -0.62 18.07 -8.94
N ASN A 78 -0.99 16.79 -8.88
CA ASN A 78 -2.26 16.32 -8.36
C ASN A 78 -2.05 15.14 -7.42
N PRO A 79 -2.96 14.91 -6.46
CA PRO A 79 -3.04 13.63 -5.78
C PRO A 79 -3.08 12.47 -6.81
N PRO A 80 -2.46 11.33 -6.51
CA PRO A 80 -2.48 10.19 -7.43
C PRO A 80 -3.89 9.63 -7.61
N ASP A 81 -4.19 9.01 -8.75
CA ASP A 81 -5.35 8.10 -8.86
C ASP A 81 -5.08 6.88 -7.97
N ILE A 82 -5.97 6.66 -7.00
CA ILE A 82 -5.66 5.87 -5.83
C ILE A 82 -6.10 4.43 -6.08
N SER A 83 -5.20 3.65 -6.67
CA SER A 83 -5.22 2.20 -6.56
C SER A 83 -3.81 1.73 -6.26
N LEU A 84 -3.52 1.54 -4.97
CA LEU A 84 -2.17 1.33 -4.47
C LEU A 84 -2.13 0.06 -3.63
N ILE A 85 -1.19 -0.85 -3.93
CA ILE A 85 -0.90 -1.99 -3.06
C ILE A 85 0.32 -1.64 -2.22
N VAL A 86 0.15 -1.67 -0.89
CA VAL A 86 1.22 -1.36 0.07
C VAL A 86 1.32 -2.44 1.14
N GLY A 87 2.53 -2.93 1.36
CA GLY A 87 2.87 -3.84 2.45
C GLY A 87 3.38 -3.08 3.67
N CYS A 88 3.02 -3.54 4.87
CA CYS A 88 3.67 -3.08 6.09
C CYS A 88 5.04 -3.76 6.25
N THR A 89 6.07 -3.01 6.61
CA THR A 89 7.41 -3.55 6.89
C THR A 89 7.55 -4.14 8.29
N HIS A 90 6.57 -3.92 9.17
CA HIS A 90 6.61 -4.32 10.58
C HIS A 90 5.68 -5.49 10.92
N CYS A 91 4.68 -5.76 10.08
CA CYS A 91 3.73 -6.85 10.26
C CYS A 91 3.40 -7.46 8.90
N PRO A 92 2.82 -8.68 8.83
CA PRO A 92 2.48 -9.33 7.55
C PRO A 92 1.29 -8.68 6.82
N GLY A 93 0.86 -7.48 7.23
CA GLY A 93 -0.30 -6.80 6.67
C GLY A 93 0.00 -6.24 5.28
N THR A 94 -0.81 -6.60 4.31
CA THR A 94 -0.80 -6.04 2.94
C THR A 94 -2.15 -5.41 2.66
N PHE A 95 -2.16 -4.22 2.07
CA PHE A 95 -3.36 -3.44 1.87
C PHE A 95 -3.44 -2.97 0.42
N MET A 96 -4.57 -3.19 -0.24
CA MET A 96 -4.92 -2.50 -1.48
C MET A 96 -5.82 -1.32 -1.12
N ILE A 97 -5.38 -0.11 -1.43
CA ILE A 97 -6.06 1.13 -1.07
C ILE A 97 -6.66 1.71 -2.33
N GLU A 98 -7.97 1.90 -2.28
CA GLU A 98 -8.76 2.67 -3.24
C GLU A 98 -9.20 4.00 -2.61
N GLU A 99 -9.92 4.83 -3.38
CA GLU A 99 -10.39 6.16 -2.97
C GLU A 99 -11.11 6.13 -1.60
N GLU A 100 -12.07 5.21 -1.44
CA GLU A 100 -12.95 5.14 -0.27
C GLU A 100 -12.78 3.86 0.57
N THR A 101 -12.11 2.84 0.02
CA THR A 101 -11.99 1.52 0.66
C THR A 101 -10.57 1.01 0.63
N ALA A 102 -10.11 0.42 1.75
CA ALA A 102 -8.86 -0.31 1.82
C ALA A 102 -9.13 -1.78 2.12
N TYR A 103 -8.66 -2.65 1.23
CA TYR A 103 -8.79 -4.09 1.32
C TYR A 103 -7.57 -4.66 2.03
N CYS A 104 -7.78 -5.27 3.20
CA CYS A 104 -6.76 -6.07 3.87
C CYS A 104 -6.60 -7.39 3.10
N LEU A 105 -5.40 -7.62 2.60
CA LEU A 105 -5.08 -8.77 1.75
C LEU A 105 -4.31 -9.83 2.54
N SER A 106 -4.65 -11.09 2.28
CA SER A 106 -3.80 -12.24 2.59
C SER A 106 -3.37 -12.89 1.29
N LEU A 107 -2.09 -13.25 1.18
CA LEU A 107 -1.58 -14.05 0.08
C LEU A 107 -2.16 -15.48 0.15
N THR A 108 -2.67 -15.98 -0.96
CA THR A 108 -2.96 -17.41 -1.11
C THR A 108 -1.63 -18.16 -1.31
N PRO A 109 -1.42 -19.30 -0.65
CA PRO A 109 -0.31 -20.17 -0.99
C PRO A 109 -0.38 -20.53 -2.48
N SER A 110 0.75 -20.44 -3.19
CA SER A 110 0.84 -20.90 -4.59
C SER A 110 0.29 -22.32 -4.70
N GLN A 111 -0.77 -22.51 -5.49
CA GLN A 111 -1.32 -23.82 -5.79
C GLN A 111 -0.47 -24.60 -6.80
N ALA A 112 0.46 -23.93 -7.49
CA ALA A 112 1.45 -24.61 -8.31
C ALA A 112 2.55 -25.18 -7.39
N PRO A 113 2.92 -26.48 -7.51
CA PRO A 113 4.13 -26.98 -6.89
C PRO A 113 5.29 -26.07 -7.33
N ARG A 114 6.17 -25.72 -6.40
CA ARG A 114 7.44 -25.05 -6.73
C ARG A 114 8.17 -25.95 -7.73
N GLN A 115 7.97 -25.74 -9.02
CA GLN A 115 8.90 -26.22 -10.01
C GLN A 115 10.21 -25.54 -9.64
N ASP A 116 11.24 -26.35 -9.40
CA ASP A 116 12.59 -25.89 -9.13
C ASP A 116 12.88 -24.68 -10.01
N ILE A 117 12.91 -23.50 -9.40
CA ILE A 117 13.35 -22.29 -10.07
C ILE A 117 14.83 -22.52 -10.26
N THR A 118 15.18 -23.12 -11.40
CA THR A 118 16.55 -23.21 -11.89
C THR A 118 17.08 -21.78 -11.86
N ARG A 119 17.97 -21.57 -10.90
CA ARG A 119 18.57 -20.29 -10.55
C ARG A 119 19.12 -19.63 -11.81
N TYR A 120 18.73 -18.37 -12.03
CA TYR A 120 19.33 -17.41 -12.95
C TYR A 120 19.58 -17.92 -14.37
N ALA A 121 18.63 -17.68 -15.29
CA ALA A 121 18.99 -17.53 -16.69
C ALA A 121 19.83 -16.25 -16.82
N VAL A 122 21.16 -16.39 -16.78
CA VAL A 122 22.09 -15.34 -17.18
C VAL A 122 22.03 -15.29 -18.70
N ALA A 123 21.69 -14.15 -19.28
CA ALA A 123 21.74 -13.97 -20.73
C ALA A 123 23.21 -14.07 -21.18
N GLU A 124 23.50 -14.97 -22.12
CA GLU A 124 24.82 -15.02 -22.77
C GLU A 124 24.97 -13.83 -23.73
N PRO A 125 26.13 -13.15 -23.76
CA PRO A 125 26.40 -12.10 -24.73
C PRO A 125 26.57 -12.71 -26.14
N GLN A 126 26.08 -11.97 -27.13
CA GLN A 126 26.05 -12.33 -28.56
C GLN A 126 27.42 -12.73 -29.15
#